data_AF-A0A847DA76-F1
#
_entry.id   AF-A0A847DA76-F1
#
_cell.length_a   1.000
_cell.length_b   1.000
_cell.length_c   1.000
_cell.angle_alpha   90.00
_cell.angle_beta   90.00
_cell.angle_gamma   90.00
#
_symmetry.space_group_name_H-M   'P 1'
#
loop_
_entity.id
_entity.type
_entity.pdbx_description
1 polymer ?
#
loop_
_entity_poly.entity_id
_entity_poly.type
_entity_poly.pdbx_seq_one_letter_code
_entity_poly.pdbx_strand_id
1 'polypeptide(L)'
;MKKYFFVCFLMFLTWGSITNNVWAIDTGWMQRGVRVWYLGGVGSGTSSNAEEAYLINTIDGGNAQVIRHSALTHWTAPNAPETQTYPVSSMGPFWIHPQRLQTLAMGDHWMGWEITLITRLNYTYDMLPYAFLPAKALFDFKPQREIVKIVYMLAGYSTGTAYIDAETGLVLQYSKMSGYVTVFFILSEINYDFAKKFAFAEDTGPHTGYRSFVSESSFSGGLVVIQSLVETRYGKTVEMRVLGSATKNSMIQWDENYCFFGDVPVLRRMNATQAPDYPPEQWNEIGQFLW
;
A
#
# COMPACT_ATOMS: atom_id res chain seq x y z
N MET A 1 63.86 -8.30 7.51
CA MET A 1 62.69 -8.41 8.42
C MET A 1 61.64 -7.30 8.28
N LYS A 2 61.84 -6.23 7.48
CA LYS A 2 60.84 -5.15 7.31
C LYS A 2 59.80 -5.35 6.19
N LYS A 3 60.04 -6.24 5.22
CA LYS A 3 59.13 -6.45 4.07
C LYS A 3 57.93 -7.37 4.37
N TYR A 4 58.07 -8.30 5.32
CA TYR A 4 56.98 -9.22 5.68
C TYR A 4 55.92 -8.56 6.58
N PHE A 5 56.30 -7.56 7.39
CA PHE A 5 55.36 -6.82 8.23
C PHE A 5 54.40 -5.93 7.42
N PHE A 6 54.85 -5.41 6.28
CA PHE A 6 54.02 -4.56 5.42
C PHE A 6 52.94 -5.36 4.68
N VAL A 7 53.24 -6.61 4.31
CA VAL A 7 52.29 -7.49 3.62
C VAL A 7 51.20 -7.98 4.58
N CYS A 8 51.53 -8.29 5.84
CA CYS A 8 50.52 -8.64 6.84
C CYS A 8 49.62 -7.45 7.22
N PHE A 9 50.14 -6.22 7.22
CA PHE A 9 49.32 -5.02 7.51
C PHE A 9 48.36 -4.68 6.36
N LEU A 10 48.75 -4.94 5.10
CA LEU A 10 47.87 -4.81 3.93
C LEU A 10 46.79 -5.90 3.84
N MET A 11 47.06 -7.11 4.33
CA MET A 11 46.04 -8.16 4.45
C MET A 11 45.04 -7.90 5.58
N PHE A 12 45.45 -7.23 6.67
CA PHE A 12 44.52 -6.83 7.73
C PHE A 12 43.64 -5.62 7.37
N LEU A 13 44.10 -4.74 6.48
CA LEU A 13 43.31 -3.61 5.96
C LEU A 13 42.23 -4.03 4.93
N THR A 14 42.29 -5.25 4.38
CA THR A 14 41.29 -5.77 3.44
C THR A 14 40.28 -6.72 4.09
N TRP A 15 40.42 -6.99 5.40
CA TRP A 15 39.46 -7.77 6.19
C TRP A 15 38.65 -6.93 7.20
N GLY A 16 38.82 -5.61 7.19
CA GLY A 16 37.94 -4.68 7.88
C GLY A 16 36.86 -4.18 6.93
N SER A 17 35.60 -4.41 7.29
CA SER A 17 34.38 -3.92 6.62
C SER A 17 33.87 -4.75 5.44
N ILE A 18 33.49 -6.01 5.70
CA ILE A 18 32.21 -6.48 5.12
C ILE A 18 31.12 -5.63 5.80
N THR A 19 30.93 -4.41 5.29
CA THR A 19 29.67 -3.73 5.50
C THR A 19 28.66 -4.60 4.77
N ASN A 20 27.72 -5.20 5.50
CA ASN A 20 26.45 -5.60 4.93
C ASN A 20 25.71 -4.30 4.53
N ASN A 21 26.28 -3.56 3.58
CA ASN A 21 25.57 -2.54 2.85
C ASN A 21 24.64 -3.31 1.93
N VAL A 22 23.49 -3.71 2.47
CA VAL A 22 22.30 -3.90 1.65
C VAL A 22 21.99 -2.50 1.14
N TRP A 23 22.51 -2.18 -0.04
CA TRP A 23 22.17 -0.95 -0.75
C TRP A 23 20.65 -0.97 -0.93
N ALA A 24 19.99 0.14 -0.60
CA ALA A 24 18.57 0.33 -0.90
C ALA A 24 18.33 0.00 -2.39
N ILE A 25 17.45 -0.95 -2.68
CA ILE A 25 17.29 -1.49 -4.04
C ILE A 25 16.41 -0.55 -4.89
N ASP A 26 15.45 0.14 -4.27
CA ASP A 26 14.60 1.12 -4.97
C ASP A 26 13.96 2.18 -4.05
N THR A 27 14.53 3.39 -4.02
CA THR A 27 13.88 4.59 -3.47
C THR A 27 13.41 5.55 -4.56
N GLY A 28 13.36 5.13 -5.83
CA GLY A 28 13.04 6.01 -6.96
C GLY A 28 11.61 6.59 -6.90
N TRP A 29 10.72 5.95 -6.14
CA TRP A 29 9.38 6.47 -5.86
C TRP A 29 9.41 7.69 -4.91
N MET A 30 10.49 7.94 -4.17
CA MET A 30 10.67 9.16 -3.37
C MET A 30 11.04 10.34 -4.26
N GLN A 31 10.11 10.74 -5.13
CA GLN A 31 10.27 11.86 -6.06
C GLN A 31 9.02 12.74 -6.11
N ARG A 32 9.20 13.99 -6.54
CA ARG A 32 8.10 14.95 -6.69
C ARG A 32 6.99 14.38 -7.59
N GLY A 33 5.74 14.59 -7.18
CA GLY A 33 4.56 14.17 -7.93
C GLY A 33 4.14 12.73 -7.66
N VAL A 34 4.92 11.95 -6.90
CA VAL A 34 4.46 10.66 -6.43
C VAL A 34 3.39 10.86 -5.36
N ARG A 35 2.31 10.12 -5.54
CA ARG A 35 1.15 10.06 -4.68
C ARG A 35 0.85 8.62 -4.29
N VAL A 36 0.55 8.44 -3.02
CA VAL A 36 0.30 7.14 -2.40
C VAL A 36 -1.05 7.20 -1.70
N TRP A 37 -1.90 6.22 -1.93
CA TRP A 37 -3.20 6.11 -1.30
C TRP A 37 -3.27 4.88 -0.41
N TYR A 38 -3.94 5.08 0.71
CA TYR A 38 -4.26 4.04 1.65
C TYR A 38 -5.76 3.96 1.83
N LEU A 39 -6.27 2.75 1.68
CA LEU A 39 -7.61 2.39 2.09
C LEU A 39 -7.59 1.99 3.55
N GLY A 40 -8.57 2.46 4.32
CA GLY A 40 -8.63 2.22 5.75
C GLY A 40 -10.03 2.11 6.33
N GLY A 41 -10.11 1.72 7.59
CA GLY A 41 -11.36 1.59 8.34
C GLY A 41 -11.20 2.06 9.76
N VAL A 42 -12.29 2.55 10.35
CA VAL A 42 -12.35 3.02 11.75
C VAL A 42 -13.48 2.30 12.49
N GLY A 43 -13.18 1.71 13.64
CA GLY A 43 -14.19 1.25 14.58
C GLY A 43 -13.84 -0.08 15.27
N SER A 44 -14.87 -0.74 15.78
CA SER A 44 -14.78 -2.09 16.37
C SER A 44 -15.10 -3.21 15.35
N GLY A 45 -15.27 -2.87 14.07
CA GLY A 45 -15.63 -3.78 12.98
C GLY A 45 -14.76 -3.57 11.74
N THR A 46 -14.91 -4.45 10.75
CA THR A 46 -14.10 -4.54 9.52
C THR A 46 -14.55 -3.59 8.39
N SER A 47 -15.26 -2.50 8.68
CA SER A 47 -15.75 -1.60 7.62
C SER A 47 -14.68 -0.59 7.22
N SER A 48 -14.31 -0.56 5.95
CA SER A 48 -13.47 0.50 5.39
C SER A 48 -14.31 1.67 4.91
N ASN A 49 -14.10 2.79 5.58
CA ASN A 49 -14.69 4.08 5.26
C ASN A 49 -13.66 5.20 5.40
N ALA A 50 -12.43 4.88 5.82
CA ALA A 50 -11.37 5.85 5.97
C ALA A 50 -10.38 5.73 4.81
N GLU A 51 -9.80 6.85 4.42
CA GLU A 51 -8.85 6.92 3.33
C GLU A 51 -7.80 7.97 3.64
N GLU A 52 -6.58 7.72 3.16
CA GLU A 52 -5.51 8.70 3.18
C GLU A 52 -4.83 8.77 1.83
N ALA A 53 -4.46 9.98 1.44
CA ALA A 53 -3.65 10.21 0.26
C ALA A 53 -2.47 11.11 0.62
N TYR A 54 -1.28 10.72 0.18
CA TYR A 54 -0.04 11.43 0.44
C TYR A 54 0.60 11.83 -0.88
N LEU A 55 0.81 13.12 -1.10
CA LEU A 55 1.52 13.66 -2.26
C LEU A 55 2.89 14.19 -1.85
N ILE A 56 3.95 13.72 -2.50
CA ILE A 56 5.28 14.34 -2.43
C ILE A 56 5.25 15.61 -3.30
N ASN A 57 4.97 16.75 -2.69
CA ASN A 57 4.78 18.01 -3.39
C ASN A 57 6.11 18.57 -3.93
N THR A 58 7.17 18.52 -3.13
CA THR A 58 8.51 18.97 -3.48
C THR A 58 9.58 18.12 -2.79
N ILE A 59 10.77 18.08 -3.39
CA ILE A 59 11.98 17.58 -2.75
C ILE A 59 13.05 18.66 -2.84
N ASP A 60 13.55 19.10 -1.69
CA ASP A 60 14.58 20.13 -1.58
C ASP A 60 15.63 19.74 -0.52
N GLY A 61 16.91 19.78 -0.91
CA GLY A 61 18.03 19.60 0.01
C GLY A 61 17.98 18.32 0.87
N GLY A 62 17.41 17.23 0.35
CA GLY A 62 17.25 15.95 1.09
C GLY A 62 15.98 15.84 1.93
N ASN A 63 15.07 16.82 1.86
CA ASN A 63 13.77 16.80 2.51
C ASN A 63 12.64 16.70 1.50
N ALA A 64 11.59 15.96 1.84
CA ALA A 64 10.35 15.89 1.08
C ALA A 64 9.27 16.69 1.79
N GLN A 65 8.62 17.61 1.08
CA GLN A 65 7.37 18.21 1.54
C GLN A 65 6.22 17.28 1.12
N VAL A 66 5.44 16.85 2.09
CA VAL A 66 4.34 15.92 1.90
C VAL A 66 3.04 16.61 2.25
N ILE A 67 2.08 16.53 1.33
CA ILE A 67 0.70 16.95 1.55
C ILE A 67 -0.11 15.69 1.83
N ARG A 68 -0.73 15.62 3.00
CA ARG A 68 -1.63 14.56 3.43
C ARG A 68 -3.07 15.04 3.32
N HIS A 69 -3.87 14.25 2.64
CA HIS A 69 -5.32 14.33 2.70
C HIS A 69 -5.81 13.11 3.49
N SER A 70 -6.88 13.27 4.26
CA SER A 70 -7.55 12.14 4.89
C SER A 70 -9.05 12.35 5.00
N ALA A 71 -9.80 11.26 5.01
CA ALA A 71 -11.22 11.24 5.32
C ALA A 71 -11.53 10.00 6.15
N LEU A 72 -12.48 10.07 7.07
CA LEU A 72 -12.97 8.90 7.81
C LEU A 72 -14.29 8.36 7.23
N THR A 73 -14.75 8.95 6.12
CA THR A 73 -16.00 8.59 5.44
C THR A 73 -15.90 8.84 3.91
N HIS A 74 -15.12 8.02 3.20
CA HIS A 74 -15.01 7.94 1.72
C HIS A 74 -15.04 9.33 1.03
N TRP A 75 -14.07 10.20 1.34
CA TRP A 75 -13.96 11.61 0.91
C TRP A 75 -15.20 12.52 1.03
N THR A 76 -16.33 12.05 1.57
CA THR A 76 -17.54 12.86 1.75
C THR A 76 -17.40 13.87 2.90
N ALA A 77 -16.54 13.55 3.87
CA ALA A 77 -16.19 14.42 5.00
C ALA A 77 -14.66 14.48 5.15
N PRO A 78 -13.96 15.23 4.27
CA PRO A 78 -12.52 15.32 4.30
C PRO A 78 -12.03 16.15 5.49
N ASN A 79 -10.94 15.72 6.10
CA ASN A 79 -10.16 16.58 7.00
C ASN A 79 -9.44 17.65 6.17
N ALA A 80 -9.08 18.76 6.83
CA ALA A 80 -8.23 19.77 6.22
C ALA A 80 -6.90 19.15 5.75
N PRO A 81 -6.42 19.48 4.55
CA PRO A 81 -5.11 19.01 4.09
C PRO A 81 -4.01 19.46 5.05
N GLU A 82 -3.10 18.54 5.34
CA GLU A 82 -1.96 18.76 6.24
C GLU A 82 -0.67 18.74 5.42
N THR A 83 0.18 19.76 5.58
CA THR A 83 1.49 19.81 4.90
C THR A 83 2.61 19.74 5.93
N GLN A 84 3.48 18.76 5.78
CA GLN A 84 4.65 18.58 6.65
C GLN A 84 5.90 18.27 5.82
N THR A 85 7.07 18.51 6.39
CA THR A 85 8.36 18.25 5.73
C THR A 85 9.10 17.16 6.51
N TYR A 86 9.62 16.17 5.78
CA TYR A 86 10.32 15.02 6.35
C TYR A 86 11.67 14.79 5.67
N PRO A 87 12.72 14.37 6.39
CA PRO A 87 13.98 13.97 5.76
C PRO A 87 13.79 12.69 4.93
N VAL A 88 14.15 12.74 3.65
CA VAL A 88 14.01 11.61 2.70
C VAL A 88 14.79 10.39 3.19
N SER A 89 16.00 10.62 3.72
CA SER A 89 16.89 9.56 4.22
C SER A 89 16.48 8.96 5.56
N SER A 90 15.42 9.47 6.19
CA SER A 90 14.96 9.04 7.52
C SER A 90 13.58 8.37 7.44
N MET A 91 12.54 9.00 7.98
CA MET A 91 11.18 8.46 8.07
C MET A 91 10.17 9.54 7.75
N GLY A 92 9.05 9.13 7.18
CA GLY A 92 7.88 9.97 6.98
C GLY A 92 6.59 9.21 7.27
N PRO A 93 5.42 9.77 6.93
CA PRO A 93 4.13 9.23 7.35
C PRO A 93 3.76 7.92 6.65
N PHE A 94 4.35 7.64 5.49
CA PHE A 94 4.09 6.43 4.71
C PHE A 94 5.38 5.68 4.32
N TRP A 95 6.51 6.03 4.95
CA TRP A 95 7.79 5.38 4.68
C TRP A 95 8.77 5.39 5.86
N ILE A 96 9.67 4.41 5.83
CA ILE A 96 10.93 4.43 6.57
C ILE A 96 12.01 4.06 5.56
N HIS A 97 12.96 4.96 5.33
CA HIS A 97 13.99 4.78 4.31
C HIS A 97 14.74 3.44 4.51
N PRO A 98 15.06 2.67 3.45
CA PRO A 98 15.70 1.36 3.59
C PRO A 98 16.98 1.37 4.45
N GLN A 99 17.84 2.39 4.29
CA GLN A 99 19.03 2.54 5.13
C GLN A 99 18.67 2.85 6.59
N ARG A 100 17.59 3.60 6.82
CA ARG A 100 17.11 3.86 8.18
C ARG A 100 16.54 2.60 8.81
N LEU A 101 15.83 1.76 8.04
CA LEU A 101 15.36 0.46 8.52
C LEU A 101 16.52 -0.38 9.06
N GLN A 102 17.67 -0.42 8.39
CA GLN A 102 18.84 -1.20 8.85
C GLN A 102 19.37 -0.79 10.24
N THR A 103 19.17 0.47 10.62
CA THR A 103 19.64 1.04 11.88
C THR A 103 18.50 1.34 12.85
N LEU A 104 17.27 0.93 12.52
CA LEU A 104 16.09 1.15 13.33
C LEU A 104 16.21 0.35 14.62
N ALA A 105 15.96 1.00 15.75
CA ALA A 105 16.07 0.42 17.07
C ALA A 105 14.79 0.62 17.89
N MET A 106 14.57 -0.24 18.88
CA MET A 106 13.55 0.00 19.90
C MET A 106 13.87 1.29 20.65
N GLY A 107 12.84 2.09 20.97
CA GLY A 107 12.98 3.44 21.52
C GLY A 107 13.04 4.56 20.45
N ASP A 108 13.30 4.21 19.18
CA ASP A 108 13.09 5.15 18.07
C ASP A 108 11.62 5.54 17.96
N HIS A 109 11.33 6.68 17.34
CA HIS A 109 9.96 7.15 17.17
C HIS A 109 9.55 7.21 15.70
N TRP A 110 8.35 6.72 15.40
CA TRP A 110 7.73 6.84 14.08
C TRP A 110 6.33 7.45 14.22
N MET A 111 6.05 8.49 13.44
CA MET A 111 4.83 9.31 13.52
C MET A 111 4.53 9.90 14.91
N GLY A 112 5.50 9.93 15.83
CA GLY A 112 5.31 10.38 17.21
C GLY A 112 5.03 9.28 18.23
N TRP A 113 5.01 8.00 17.81
CA TRP A 113 4.91 6.83 18.68
C TRP A 113 6.27 6.15 18.84
N GLU A 114 6.55 5.65 20.04
CA GLU A 114 7.77 4.91 20.35
C GLU A 114 7.68 3.49 19.77
N ILE A 115 8.72 3.03 19.07
CA ILE A 115 8.84 1.69 18.55
C ILE A 115 9.29 0.75 19.66
N THR A 116 8.48 -0.28 19.92
CA THR A 116 8.69 -1.23 21.03
C THR A 116 8.98 -2.65 20.57
N LEU A 117 8.79 -2.94 19.30
CA LEU A 117 9.20 -4.21 18.71
C LEU A 117 9.60 -3.98 17.26
N ILE A 118 10.66 -4.65 16.84
CA ILE A 118 11.08 -4.73 15.45
C ILE A 118 11.27 -6.20 15.12
N THR A 119 10.65 -6.68 14.05
CA THR A 119 10.80 -8.04 13.56
C THR A 119 10.99 -8.02 12.06
N ARG A 120 11.93 -8.82 11.56
CA ARG A 120 12.19 -8.99 10.12
C ARG A 120 11.82 -10.39 9.72
N LEU A 121 11.07 -10.51 8.63
CA LEU A 121 10.57 -11.79 8.15
C LEU A 121 10.55 -11.76 6.63
N ASN A 122 10.90 -12.90 6.01
CA ASN A 122 10.73 -13.09 4.58
C ASN A 122 9.27 -13.44 4.31
N TYR A 123 8.61 -12.64 3.48
CA TYR A 123 7.23 -12.84 3.05
C TYR A 123 7.21 -13.31 1.59
N THR A 124 6.21 -14.11 1.27
CA THR A 124 5.63 -14.21 -0.08
C THR A 124 4.35 -13.39 -0.13
N TYR A 125 3.82 -13.15 -1.34
CA TYR A 125 2.59 -12.39 -1.52
C TYR A 125 1.42 -12.94 -0.67
N ASP A 126 1.25 -14.27 -0.63
CA ASP A 126 0.17 -14.96 0.09
C ASP A 126 0.26 -14.85 1.63
N MET A 127 1.40 -14.38 2.16
CA MET A 127 1.59 -14.17 3.59
C MET A 127 1.14 -12.79 4.05
N LEU A 128 0.87 -11.86 3.14
CA LEU A 128 0.39 -10.53 3.51
C LEU A 128 -1.04 -10.61 4.07
N PRO A 129 -1.34 -9.89 5.17
CA PRO A 129 -2.71 -9.83 5.68
C PRO A 129 -3.71 -9.27 4.65
N TYR A 130 -3.24 -8.34 3.81
CA TYR A 130 -4.00 -7.76 2.71
C TYR A 130 -3.10 -7.61 1.49
N ALA A 131 -3.55 -8.16 0.36
CA ALA A 131 -2.75 -8.33 -0.83
C ALA A 131 -3.40 -7.54 -1.98
N PHE A 132 -3.11 -6.23 -2.05
CA PHE A 132 -3.62 -5.33 -3.08
C PHE A 132 -2.60 -5.12 -4.21
N LEU A 133 -3.07 -4.60 -5.35
CA LEU A 133 -2.28 -4.46 -6.58
C LEU A 133 -0.88 -3.84 -6.39
N PRO A 134 -0.68 -2.75 -5.60
CA PRO A 134 0.66 -2.21 -5.40
C PRO A 134 1.62 -3.18 -4.70
N ALA A 135 1.13 -3.89 -3.68
CA ALA A 135 1.91 -4.93 -3.02
C ALA A 135 2.18 -6.07 -4.02
N LYS A 136 1.17 -6.51 -4.77
CA LYS A 136 1.34 -7.56 -5.79
C LYS A 136 2.46 -7.21 -6.76
N ALA A 137 2.49 -5.99 -7.28
CA ALA A 137 3.53 -5.54 -8.21
C ALA A 137 4.94 -5.65 -7.62
N LEU A 138 5.12 -5.34 -6.33
CA LEU A 138 6.40 -5.53 -5.64
C LEU A 138 6.82 -7.01 -5.56
N PHE A 139 5.87 -7.89 -5.24
CA PHE A 139 6.13 -9.33 -5.15
C PHE A 139 6.26 -10.01 -6.52
N ASP A 140 5.60 -9.51 -7.57
CA ASP A 140 5.82 -9.98 -8.94
C ASP A 140 7.24 -9.66 -9.42
N PHE A 141 7.78 -8.49 -9.03
CA PHE A 141 9.18 -8.13 -9.32
C PHE A 141 10.18 -8.98 -8.52
N LYS A 142 9.86 -9.27 -7.25
CA LYS A 142 10.68 -10.14 -6.40
C LYS A 142 9.75 -11.03 -5.52
N PRO A 143 9.57 -12.32 -5.87
CA PRO A 143 8.57 -13.19 -5.22
C PRO A 143 8.73 -13.39 -3.72
N GLN A 144 9.94 -13.19 -3.20
CA GLN A 144 10.23 -13.22 -1.78
C GLN A 144 10.89 -11.91 -1.36
N ARG A 145 10.27 -11.22 -0.41
CA ARG A 145 10.71 -9.90 0.07
C ARG A 145 10.88 -9.92 1.58
N GLU A 146 11.86 -9.17 2.09
CA GLU A 146 11.94 -8.95 3.53
C GLU A 146 10.97 -7.85 3.93
N ILE A 147 10.10 -8.13 4.88
CA ILE A 147 9.20 -7.17 5.50
C ILE A 147 9.69 -6.88 6.91
N VAL A 148 9.84 -5.59 7.22
CA VAL A 148 10.07 -5.12 8.59
C VAL A 148 8.72 -4.83 9.23
N LYS A 149 8.35 -5.65 10.20
CA LYS A 149 7.22 -5.40 11.09
C LYS A 149 7.70 -4.60 12.28
N ILE A 150 7.04 -3.48 12.55
CA ILE A 150 7.24 -2.72 13.78
C ILE A 150 5.96 -2.72 14.62
N VAL A 151 6.11 -2.77 15.94
CA VAL A 151 5.06 -2.40 16.89
C VAL A 151 5.47 -1.07 17.50
N TYR A 152 4.53 -0.14 17.56
CA TYR A 152 4.75 1.20 18.11
C TYR A 152 3.65 1.55 19.09
N MET A 153 3.95 2.35 20.11
CA MET A 153 2.99 2.68 21.16
C MET A 153 3.15 4.10 21.70
N LEU A 154 2.05 4.59 22.25
CA LEU A 154 2.00 5.73 23.16
C LEU A 154 1.46 5.14 24.46
N ALA A 155 2.34 5.04 25.46
CA ALA A 155 2.07 4.32 26.70
C ALA A 155 0.74 4.78 27.34
N GLY A 156 -0.11 3.81 27.69
CA GLY A 156 -1.43 4.07 28.28
C GLY A 156 -2.49 4.63 27.32
N TYR A 157 -2.18 4.83 26.04
CA TYR A 157 -3.08 5.48 25.09
C TYR A 157 -3.39 4.63 23.86
N SER A 158 -2.36 4.16 23.16
CA SER A 158 -2.55 3.43 21.90
C SER A 158 -1.37 2.54 21.54
N THR A 159 -1.64 1.44 20.85
CA THR A 159 -0.63 0.56 20.25
C THR A 159 -0.90 0.42 18.76
N GLY A 160 0.12 0.22 17.95
CA GLY A 160 -0.01 0.06 16.52
C GLY A 160 0.97 -0.94 15.96
N THR A 161 0.74 -1.34 14.72
CA THR A 161 1.61 -2.22 13.95
C THR A 161 1.78 -1.66 12.56
N ALA A 162 2.98 -1.72 11.99
CA ALA A 162 3.22 -1.42 10.60
C ALA A 162 4.06 -2.50 9.93
N TYR A 163 3.80 -2.72 8.65
CA TYR A 163 4.51 -3.64 7.78
C TYR A 163 5.16 -2.80 6.68
N ILE A 164 6.48 -2.78 6.66
CA ILE A 164 7.29 -1.96 5.75
C ILE A 164 8.10 -2.88 4.85
N ASP A 165 8.04 -2.66 3.55
CA ASP A 165 8.92 -3.36 2.61
C ASP A 165 10.37 -2.91 2.82
N ALA A 166 11.26 -3.83 3.16
CA ALA A 166 12.63 -3.48 3.57
C ALA A 166 13.47 -2.89 2.44
N GLU A 167 13.12 -3.16 1.18
CA GLU A 167 13.88 -2.77 0.00
C GLU A 167 13.49 -1.39 -0.52
N THR A 168 12.18 -1.10 -0.51
CA THR A 168 11.63 0.18 -0.98
C THR A 168 11.43 1.18 0.15
N GLY A 169 11.28 0.70 1.39
CA GLY A 169 10.94 1.51 2.55
C GLY A 169 9.48 1.94 2.61
N LEU A 170 8.65 1.48 1.67
CA LEU A 170 7.24 1.83 1.59
C LEU A 170 6.44 1.07 2.65
N VAL A 171 5.55 1.79 3.36
CA VAL A 171 4.62 1.16 4.31
C VAL A 171 3.52 0.47 3.51
N LEU A 172 3.43 -0.86 3.59
CA LEU A 172 2.41 -1.63 2.90
C LEU A 172 1.09 -1.63 3.67
N GLN A 173 1.18 -1.62 4.99
CA GLN A 173 0.04 -1.60 5.88
C GLN A 173 0.46 -1.02 7.22
N TYR A 174 -0.44 -0.28 7.86
CA TYR A 174 -0.30 0.05 9.26
C TYR A 174 -1.65 0.13 9.97
N SER A 175 -1.65 -0.04 11.29
CA SER A 175 -2.83 0.07 12.12
C SER A 175 -2.51 0.65 13.48
N LYS A 176 -3.51 1.28 14.08
CA LYS A 176 -3.49 1.85 15.41
C LYS A 176 -4.75 1.43 16.16
N MET A 177 -4.55 0.91 17.36
CA MET A 177 -5.59 0.57 18.31
C MET A 177 -5.53 1.55 19.48
N SER A 178 -6.65 2.18 19.80
CA SER A 178 -6.82 3.07 20.97
C SER A 178 -8.05 2.60 21.76
N GLY A 179 -7.84 1.95 22.90
CA GLY A 179 -8.92 1.24 23.60
C GLY A 179 -9.53 0.15 22.71
N TYR A 180 -10.84 0.25 22.44
CA TYR A 180 -11.58 -0.69 21.58
C TYR A 180 -11.68 -0.27 20.10
N VAL A 181 -11.11 0.89 19.75
CA VAL A 181 -11.17 1.41 18.38
C VAL A 181 -9.90 1.02 17.64
N THR A 182 -10.06 0.27 16.56
CA THR A 182 -8.98 0.00 15.61
C THR A 182 -9.15 0.90 14.40
N VAL A 183 -8.07 1.55 14.02
CA VAL A 183 -7.91 2.24 12.75
C VAL A 183 -6.85 1.49 11.97
N PHE A 184 -7.11 1.13 10.73
CA PHE A 184 -6.12 0.49 9.86
C PHE A 184 -6.08 1.18 8.51
N PHE A 185 -4.94 1.05 7.84
CA PHE A 185 -4.66 1.59 6.52
C PHE A 185 -3.79 0.60 5.74
N ILE A 186 -4.17 0.33 4.50
CA ILE A 186 -3.52 -0.64 3.60
C ILE A 186 -3.23 0.09 2.28
N LEU A 187 -2.01 -0.06 1.76
CA LEU A 187 -1.59 0.53 0.49
C LEU A 187 -2.50 0.05 -0.64
N SER A 188 -3.24 0.98 -1.25
CA SER A 188 -4.30 0.68 -2.23
C SER A 188 -3.99 1.22 -3.63
N GLU A 189 -3.23 2.32 -3.72
CA GLU A 189 -2.75 2.88 -4.99
C GLU A 189 -1.41 3.61 -4.81
N ILE A 190 -0.60 3.59 -5.86
CA ILE A 190 0.59 4.43 -6.02
C ILE A 190 0.78 4.76 -7.50
N ASN A 191 1.07 6.02 -7.82
CA ASN A 191 1.34 6.44 -9.20
C ASN A 191 2.81 6.24 -9.63
N TYR A 192 3.41 5.09 -9.29
CA TYR A 192 4.79 4.76 -9.60
C TYR A 192 4.90 3.34 -10.13
N ASP A 193 5.59 3.16 -11.26
CA ASP A 193 5.89 1.85 -11.82
C ASP A 193 7.22 1.35 -11.23
N PHE A 194 7.17 0.37 -10.32
CA PHE A 194 8.36 -0.19 -9.66
C PHE A 194 9.33 -0.87 -10.64
N ALA A 195 8.82 -1.47 -11.71
CA ALA A 195 9.65 -2.17 -12.69
C ALA A 195 10.39 -1.16 -13.59
N LYS A 196 9.69 -0.10 -14.03
CA LYS A 196 10.26 0.93 -14.90
C LYS A 196 10.92 2.10 -14.14
N LYS A 197 10.73 2.16 -12.83
CA LYS A 197 11.26 3.19 -11.92
C LYS A 197 10.88 4.62 -12.31
N PHE A 198 9.62 4.85 -12.66
CA PHE A 198 9.13 6.19 -13.01
C PHE A 198 7.74 6.45 -12.43
N ALA A 199 7.50 7.72 -12.07
CA ALA A 199 6.18 8.19 -11.70
C ALA A 199 5.35 8.50 -12.96
N PHE A 200 4.08 8.11 -12.96
CA PHE A 200 3.15 8.44 -14.04
C PHE A 200 2.14 9.50 -13.59
N ALA A 201 1.54 10.17 -14.57
CA ALA A 201 0.54 11.19 -14.29
C ALA A 201 -0.66 10.55 -13.56
N GLU A 202 -1.11 11.23 -12.51
CA GLU A 202 -2.37 10.92 -11.85
C GLU A 202 -3.51 11.21 -12.84
N ASP A 203 -4.46 10.28 -12.99
CA ASP A 203 -5.70 10.53 -13.72
C ASP A 203 -6.75 11.23 -12.84
N THR A 204 -7.90 11.61 -13.38
CA THR A 204 -9.01 12.20 -12.61
C THR A 204 -10.04 11.17 -12.16
N GLY A 205 -9.71 9.88 -12.26
CA GLY A 205 -10.62 8.79 -11.96
C GLY A 205 -10.76 8.53 -10.45
N PRO A 206 -11.59 7.57 -10.04
CA PRO A 206 -11.63 7.12 -8.65
C PRO A 206 -10.28 6.52 -8.23
N HIS A 207 -9.74 6.95 -7.09
CA HIS A 207 -8.39 6.61 -6.61
C HIS A 207 -8.38 5.62 -5.44
N THR A 208 -9.33 4.67 -5.39
CA THR A 208 -9.60 3.69 -4.32
C THR A 208 -10.76 4.04 -3.37
N GLY A 209 -11.43 2.99 -2.89
CA GLY A 209 -12.61 3.07 -2.02
C GLY A 209 -13.15 1.66 -1.70
N TYR A 210 -13.88 1.50 -0.60
CA TYR A 210 -14.42 0.18 -0.18
C TYR A 210 -15.93 0.03 -0.35
N ARG A 211 -16.65 1.11 -0.69
CA ARG A 211 -18.11 0.98 -0.76
C ARG A 211 -18.79 2.00 -1.65
N SER A 212 -19.08 1.63 -2.88
CA SER A 212 -20.17 2.23 -3.66
C SER A 212 -21.42 1.36 -3.52
N PHE A 213 -22.59 1.97 -3.34
CA PHE A 213 -23.87 1.26 -3.29
C PHE A 213 -24.82 1.85 -4.33
N VAL A 214 -25.28 1.01 -5.25
CA VAL A 214 -26.31 1.34 -6.24
C VAL A 214 -27.46 0.37 -6.07
N SER A 215 -28.68 0.89 -5.98
CA SER A 215 -29.90 0.09 -5.90
C SER A 215 -30.91 0.63 -6.89
N GLU A 216 -31.32 -0.20 -7.83
CA GLU A 216 -32.36 0.10 -8.80
C GLU A 216 -33.55 -0.83 -8.56
N SER A 217 -34.75 -0.25 -8.51
CA SER A 217 -35.99 -1.00 -8.40
C SER A 217 -36.89 -0.69 -9.57
N SER A 218 -37.57 -1.70 -10.12
CA SER A 218 -38.56 -1.51 -11.16
C SER A 218 -39.97 -1.45 -10.56
N PHE A 219 -40.87 -0.72 -11.23
CA PHE A 219 -42.29 -0.66 -10.87
C PHE A 219 -42.99 -2.04 -10.87
N SER A 220 -42.40 -3.05 -11.52
CA SER A 220 -42.92 -4.42 -11.58
C SER A 220 -42.36 -5.34 -10.49
N GLY A 221 -41.69 -4.81 -9.46
CA GLY A 221 -41.18 -5.56 -8.32
C GLY A 221 -39.79 -6.19 -8.48
N GLY A 222 -39.05 -5.83 -9.54
CA GLY A 222 -37.66 -6.24 -9.70
C GLY A 222 -36.72 -5.34 -8.90
N LEU A 223 -35.68 -5.90 -8.29
CA LEU A 223 -34.67 -5.18 -7.53
C LEU A 223 -33.28 -5.63 -7.98
N VAL A 224 -32.39 -4.70 -8.31
CA VAL A 224 -30.97 -4.94 -8.53
C VAL A 224 -30.19 -4.09 -7.53
N VAL A 225 -29.33 -4.74 -6.75
CA VAL A 225 -28.41 -4.09 -5.82
C VAL A 225 -26.99 -4.44 -6.24
N ILE A 226 -26.16 -3.43 -6.43
CA ILE A 226 -24.73 -3.57 -6.72
C ILE A 226 -23.97 -2.82 -5.62
N GLN A 227 -23.00 -3.49 -5.02
CA GLN A 227 -22.12 -2.95 -4.01
C GLN A 227 -20.68 -3.14 -4.46
N SER A 228 -19.95 -2.08 -4.81
CA SER A 228 -18.49 -2.19 -4.89
C SER A 228 -17.95 -2.32 -3.47
N LEU A 229 -16.95 -3.17 -3.28
CA LEU A 229 -16.40 -3.53 -1.97
C LEU A 229 -14.96 -3.09 -1.79
N VAL A 230 -14.14 -3.08 -2.84
CA VAL A 230 -12.73 -2.68 -2.75
C VAL A 230 -12.36 -2.22 -4.13
N GLU A 231 -11.78 -1.04 -4.27
CA GLU A 231 -11.16 -0.53 -5.50
C GLU A 231 -9.68 -0.32 -5.21
N THR A 232 -8.80 -0.94 -6.00
CA THR A 232 -7.36 -0.76 -5.93
C THR A 232 -6.80 -0.47 -7.31
N ARG A 233 -5.68 0.24 -7.37
CA ARG A 233 -5.06 0.60 -8.64
C ARG A 233 -3.55 0.46 -8.59
N TYR A 234 -2.99 -0.03 -9.69
CA TYR A 234 -1.56 0.05 -9.95
C TYR A 234 -1.31 0.25 -11.44
N GLY A 235 -0.57 1.31 -11.78
CA GLY A 235 -0.40 1.69 -13.18
C GLY A 235 -1.74 2.04 -13.81
N LYS A 236 -2.02 1.40 -14.94
CA LYS A 236 -3.29 1.51 -15.67
C LYS A 236 -4.31 0.45 -15.23
N THR A 237 -3.96 -0.41 -14.28
CA THR A 237 -4.82 -1.51 -13.86
C THR A 237 -5.65 -1.08 -12.67
N VAL A 238 -6.97 -1.17 -12.79
CA VAL A 238 -7.92 -0.98 -11.68
C VAL A 238 -8.58 -2.32 -11.41
N GLU A 239 -8.53 -2.78 -10.17
CA GLU A 239 -9.25 -3.96 -9.71
C GLU A 239 -10.32 -3.56 -8.69
N MET A 240 -11.53 -4.08 -8.89
CA MET A 240 -12.68 -3.82 -8.07
C MET A 240 -13.40 -5.11 -7.67
N ARG A 241 -13.63 -5.34 -6.37
CA ARG A 241 -14.55 -6.40 -5.91
C ARG A 241 -15.98 -5.87 -5.86
N VAL A 242 -16.95 -6.65 -6.31
CA VAL A 242 -18.37 -6.26 -6.40
C VAL A 242 -19.25 -7.40 -5.87
N LEU A 243 -20.11 -7.06 -4.91
CA LEU A 243 -21.25 -7.88 -4.52
C LEU A 243 -22.50 -7.40 -5.25
N GLY A 244 -23.17 -8.30 -5.95
CA GLY A 244 -24.43 -7.99 -6.60
C GLY A 244 -25.55 -8.92 -6.18
N SER A 245 -26.77 -8.40 -6.22
CA SER A 245 -27.97 -9.21 -6.12
C SER A 245 -29.05 -8.70 -7.06
N ALA A 246 -29.83 -9.62 -7.62
CA ALA A 246 -30.94 -9.30 -8.51
C ALA A 246 -32.16 -10.16 -8.17
N THR A 247 -33.33 -9.55 -8.28
CA THR A 247 -34.63 -10.17 -8.05
C THR A 247 -35.45 -10.01 -9.32
N LYS A 248 -35.67 -11.12 -10.03
CA LYS A 248 -36.57 -11.17 -11.19
C LYS A 248 -37.70 -12.18 -10.98
N ASN A 249 -37.40 -13.33 -10.37
CA ASN A 249 -38.34 -14.40 -9.96
C ASN A 249 -37.86 -15.13 -8.69
N SER A 250 -36.55 -15.25 -8.52
CA SER A 250 -35.85 -15.66 -7.30
C SER A 250 -34.67 -14.71 -7.06
N MET A 251 -34.12 -14.71 -5.84
CA MET A 251 -32.93 -13.94 -5.52
C MET A 251 -31.70 -14.61 -6.13
N ILE A 252 -30.97 -13.87 -6.96
CA ILE A 252 -29.66 -14.26 -7.48
C ILE A 252 -28.64 -13.37 -6.80
N GLN A 253 -27.55 -13.95 -6.30
CA GLN A 253 -26.44 -13.22 -5.69
C GLN A 253 -25.14 -13.62 -6.40
N TRP A 254 -24.23 -12.66 -6.53
CA TRP A 254 -22.89 -12.89 -7.05
C TRP A 254 -21.87 -12.05 -6.30
N ASP A 255 -20.65 -12.58 -6.23
CA ASP A 255 -19.46 -11.95 -5.64
C ASP A 255 -18.34 -12.12 -6.65
N GLU A 256 -17.97 -11.03 -7.30
CA GLU A 256 -17.09 -11.02 -8.46
C GLU A 256 -16.01 -9.95 -8.29
N ASN A 257 -14.80 -10.24 -8.77
CA ASN A 257 -13.79 -9.23 -9.02
C ASN A 257 -13.89 -8.80 -10.49
N TYR A 258 -13.75 -7.51 -10.71
CA TYR A 258 -13.68 -6.84 -12.00
C TYR A 258 -12.30 -6.23 -12.14
N CYS A 259 -11.70 -6.35 -13.31
CA CYS A 259 -10.42 -5.73 -13.61
C CYS A 259 -10.47 -4.99 -14.94
N PHE A 260 -9.92 -3.78 -14.93
CA PHE A 260 -9.79 -2.91 -16.07
C PHE A 260 -8.31 -2.60 -16.32
N PHE A 261 -7.89 -2.68 -17.57
CA PHE A 261 -6.55 -2.29 -18.01
C PHE A 261 -6.66 -1.05 -18.88
N GLY A 262 -6.15 0.10 -18.44
CA GLY A 262 -6.38 1.42 -19.06
C GLY A 262 -6.04 1.58 -20.54
N ASP A 263 -5.28 0.66 -21.14
CA ASP A 263 -5.00 0.67 -22.59
C ASP A 263 -5.91 -0.25 -23.40
N VAL A 264 -6.71 -1.06 -22.74
CA VAL A 264 -7.57 -2.07 -23.35
C VAL A 264 -9.00 -1.80 -22.88
N PRO A 265 -9.94 -1.48 -23.79
CA PRO A 265 -11.32 -1.19 -23.43
C PRO A 265 -12.08 -2.48 -23.10
N VAL A 266 -11.45 -3.45 -22.43
CA VAL A 266 -12.03 -4.74 -22.07
C VAL A 266 -12.15 -4.80 -20.56
N LEU A 267 -13.38 -4.95 -20.09
CA LEU A 267 -13.67 -5.27 -18.71
C LEU A 267 -13.57 -6.79 -18.55
N ARG A 268 -12.74 -7.23 -17.60
CA ARG A 268 -12.63 -8.63 -17.23
C ARG A 268 -13.28 -8.89 -15.88
N ARG A 269 -13.79 -10.11 -15.68
CA ARG A 269 -14.34 -10.56 -14.40
C ARG A 269 -13.97 -11.98 -14.03
N MET A 270 -13.97 -12.24 -12.73
CA MET A 270 -13.85 -13.58 -12.16
C MET A 270 -14.62 -13.65 -10.85
N ASN A 271 -15.06 -14.85 -10.44
CA ASN A 271 -15.64 -15.02 -9.12
C ASN A 271 -14.61 -14.62 -8.04
N ALA A 272 -15.03 -13.90 -7.00
CA ALA A 272 -14.12 -13.38 -5.98
C ALA A 272 -13.34 -14.47 -5.24
N THR A 273 -13.87 -15.69 -5.15
CA THR A 273 -13.17 -16.84 -4.54
C THR A 273 -12.07 -17.43 -5.42
N GLN A 274 -12.14 -17.22 -6.73
CA GLN A 274 -11.17 -17.72 -7.70
C GLN A 274 -10.14 -16.65 -8.09
N ALA A 275 -10.52 -15.37 -8.01
CA ALA A 275 -9.67 -14.24 -8.39
C ALA A 275 -8.24 -14.27 -7.80
N PRO A 276 -8.01 -14.70 -6.54
CA PRO A 276 -6.65 -14.79 -5.99
C PRO A 276 -5.73 -15.78 -6.72
N ASP A 277 -6.29 -16.83 -7.32
CA ASP A 277 -5.54 -17.93 -7.93
C ASP A 277 -5.15 -17.65 -9.39
N TYR A 278 -5.72 -16.63 -10.01
CA TYR A 278 -5.54 -16.32 -11.42
C TYR A 278 -5.22 -14.85 -11.63
N PRO A 279 -4.16 -14.50 -12.38
CA PRO A 279 -3.88 -13.11 -12.69
C PRO A 279 -4.99 -12.51 -13.56
N PRO A 280 -5.25 -11.19 -13.50
CA PRO A 280 -6.41 -10.59 -14.16
C PRO A 280 -6.47 -10.76 -15.68
N GLU A 281 -5.33 -10.99 -16.35
CA GLU A 281 -5.25 -11.29 -17.79
C GLU A 281 -5.89 -12.64 -18.17
N GLN A 282 -6.07 -13.54 -17.21
CA GLN A 282 -6.70 -14.85 -17.41
C GLN A 282 -8.21 -14.84 -17.11
N TRP A 283 -8.75 -13.70 -16.66
CA TRP A 283 -10.16 -13.57 -16.32
C TRP A 283 -11.06 -13.47 -17.55
N ASN A 284 -12.34 -13.77 -17.38
CA ASN A 284 -13.32 -13.77 -18.46
C ASN A 284 -13.61 -12.35 -18.93
N GLU A 285 -13.56 -12.12 -20.24
CA GLU A 285 -14.02 -10.86 -20.83
C GLU A 285 -15.54 -10.77 -20.75
N ILE A 286 -16.09 -9.65 -20.26
CA ILE A 286 -17.55 -9.48 -20.11
C ILE A 286 -18.10 -8.29 -20.89
N GLY A 287 -17.25 -7.50 -21.53
CA GLY A 287 -17.71 -6.45 -22.41
C GLY A 287 -16.63 -5.45 -22.77
N GLN A 288 -17.01 -4.54 -23.67
CA GLN A 288 -16.25 -3.34 -23.95
C GLN A 288 -16.66 -2.24 -22.97
N PHE A 289 -15.68 -1.49 -22.48
CA PHE A 289 -15.92 -0.35 -21.60
C PHE A 289 -16.43 0.85 -22.39
N LEU A 290 -17.46 1.53 -21.88
CA LEU A 290 -17.99 2.80 -22.41
C LEU A 290 -17.52 3.93 -21.49
N TRP A 291 -16.37 4.54 -21.77
CA TRP A 291 -16.00 5.84 -21.21
C TRP A 291 -15.72 6.80 -22.35
#